data_AF-A0A268P048-F1
#
_entry.id   AF-A0A268P048-F1
#
_cell.length_a   1.000
_cell.length_b   1.000
_cell.length_c   1.000
_cell.angle_alpha   90.00
_cell.angle_beta   90.00
_cell.angle_gamma   90.00
#
_symmetry.space_group_name_H-M   'P 1'
#
loop_
_entity.id
_entity.type
_entity.pdbx_description
1 polymer ?
#
loop_
_entity_poly.entity_id
_entity_poly.type
_entity_poly.pdbx_seq_one_letter_code
_entity_poly.pdbx_strand_id
1 'polypeptide(L)'
;MAKKLGVAFLFVWLSAAVAGCGMFAAGGQEIEEKLKFEAGVKEPPIPTITIGNEPFQPALGAYSWGVENSSGTVTRTEVDIAPPPEQAKHMESIAVAGEDDLEIDFGSVHPPKPMDLHIWEDGKRRFVDGDMRLADFKGTGSVIVELYGEWHEGHASYVFVLEVR
;
A
#
# COMPACT_ATOMS: atom_id res chain seq x y z
N MET A 1 11.84 -7.51 -86.82
CA MET A 1 12.86 -8.41 -87.39
C MET A 1 13.33 -9.37 -86.31
N ALA A 2 13.29 -10.65 -86.60
CA ALA A 2 13.69 -11.75 -85.71
C ALA A 2 15.21 -12.01 -85.73
N LYS A 3 15.73 -12.60 -84.63
CA LYS A 3 16.73 -13.69 -84.51
C LYS A 3 17.27 -13.67 -83.05
N LYS A 4 16.88 -14.60 -82.18
CA LYS A 4 17.32 -16.01 -81.98
C LYS A 4 18.73 -16.16 -81.38
N LEU A 5 18.80 -17.17 -80.50
CA LEU A 5 19.97 -17.88 -79.91
C LEU A 5 20.63 -17.17 -78.71
N GLY A 6 20.91 -17.84 -77.58
CA GLY A 6 20.88 -19.27 -77.28
C GLY A 6 21.11 -19.53 -75.79
N VAL A 7 20.65 -20.70 -75.39
CA VAL A 7 20.66 -21.31 -74.06
C VAL A 7 22.08 -21.55 -73.54
N ALA A 8 22.31 -21.30 -72.24
CA ALA A 8 23.27 -22.06 -71.44
C ALA A 8 22.71 -22.25 -70.02
N PHE A 9 22.25 -23.47 -69.77
CA PHE A 9 21.88 -23.99 -68.46
C PHE A 9 23.11 -24.07 -67.55
N LEU A 10 23.04 -23.49 -66.35
CA LEU A 10 23.87 -23.89 -65.23
C LEU A 10 22.95 -24.14 -64.04
N PHE A 11 22.63 -25.42 -63.86
CA PHE A 11 22.03 -25.97 -62.66
C PHE A 11 23.00 -25.76 -61.50
N VAL A 12 22.65 -24.88 -60.56
CA VAL A 12 23.22 -24.90 -59.21
C VAL A 12 22.09 -25.23 -58.26
N TRP A 13 22.00 -26.52 -57.95
CA TRP A 13 21.24 -27.06 -56.84
C TRP A 13 21.94 -26.63 -55.55
N LEU A 14 21.31 -25.75 -54.77
CA LEU A 14 21.72 -25.50 -53.39
C LEU A 14 20.56 -25.87 -52.48
N SER A 15 20.58 -27.12 -52.03
CA SER A 15 19.67 -27.66 -51.03
C SER A 15 19.98 -27.02 -49.67
N ALA A 16 19.21 -26.00 -49.28
CA ALA A 16 19.20 -25.52 -47.91
C ALA A 16 18.25 -26.40 -47.09
N ALA A 17 18.82 -27.21 -46.20
CA ALA A 17 18.09 -28.04 -45.26
C ALA A 17 17.24 -27.18 -44.31
N VAL A 18 15.95 -27.47 -44.23
CA VAL A 18 15.03 -26.93 -43.23
C VAL A 18 15.26 -27.71 -41.93
N ALA A 19 15.93 -27.09 -40.98
CA ALA A 19 15.93 -27.50 -39.57
C ALA A 19 16.02 -26.22 -38.72
N GLY A 20 14.89 -25.80 -38.15
CA GLY A 20 14.82 -24.63 -37.29
C GLY A 20 13.54 -24.64 -36.48
N CYS A 21 13.62 -25.22 -35.29
CA CYS A 21 12.57 -25.24 -34.27
C CYS A 21 12.19 -23.83 -33.81
N GLY A 22 10.88 -23.63 -33.62
CA GLY A 22 10.24 -22.83 -32.57
C GLY A 22 10.77 -21.44 -32.25
N MET A 23 9.93 -20.42 -32.51
CA MET A 23 9.67 -19.37 -31.52
C MET A 23 8.38 -18.62 -31.89
N PHE A 24 7.30 -18.91 -31.17
CA PHE A 24 6.18 -17.98 -31.00
C PHE A 24 6.69 -16.84 -30.12
N ALA A 25 6.93 -15.67 -30.70
CA ALA A 25 7.06 -14.43 -29.94
C ALA A 25 5.67 -13.80 -29.87
N ALA A 26 4.95 -14.09 -28.79
CA ALA A 26 3.79 -13.33 -28.37
C ALA A 26 4.26 -11.93 -27.98
N GLY A 27 3.98 -10.94 -28.84
CA GLY A 27 4.13 -9.53 -28.51
C GLY A 27 2.97 -9.08 -27.63
N GLY A 28 3.01 -9.44 -26.35
CA GLY A 28 2.28 -8.75 -25.30
C GLY A 28 3.17 -7.64 -24.77
N GLN A 29 2.91 -6.39 -25.14
CA GLN A 29 3.44 -5.27 -24.38
C GLN A 29 2.61 -5.18 -23.09
N GLU A 30 3.07 -5.83 -22.03
CA GLU A 30 2.71 -5.40 -20.68
C GLU A 30 3.34 -4.01 -20.50
N ILE A 31 2.48 -3.00 -20.49
CA ILE A 31 2.86 -1.66 -20.07
C ILE A 31 2.99 -1.77 -18.55
N GLU A 32 4.21 -1.98 -18.08
CA GLU A 32 4.55 -1.83 -16.66
C GLU A 32 4.34 -0.34 -16.34
N GLU A 33 3.15 -0.02 -15.82
CA GLU A 33 2.81 1.33 -15.41
C GLU A 33 3.78 1.72 -14.30
N LYS A 34 4.74 2.62 -14.62
CA LYS A 34 5.73 3.11 -13.66
C LYS A 34 4.98 3.74 -12.50
N LEU A 35 4.88 2.98 -11.41
CA LEU A 35 4.44 3.37 -10.08
C LEU A 35 4.93 4.80 -9.75
N LYS A 36 4.01 5.75 -9.76
CA LYS A 36 4.29 7.18 -9.62
C LYS A 36 4.11 7.56 -8.16
N PHE A 37 5.21 7.86 -7.48
CA PHE A 37 5.18 8.46 -6.14
C PHE A 37 4.57 9.86 -6.19
N GLU A 38 3.74 10.18 -5.21
CA GLU A 38 3.24 11.54 -5.02
C GLU A 38 4.42 12.43 -4.60
N ALA A 39 4.85 13.27 -5.53
CA ALA A 39 6.01 14.13 -5.34
C ALA A 39 5.77 15.10 -4.17
N GLY A 40 6.40 14.82 -3.02
CA GLY A 40 6.43 15.74 -1.88
C GLY A 40 6.14 15.14 -0.50
N VAL A 41 5.58 13.93 -0.43
CA VAL A 41 5.25 13.28 0.86
C VAL A 41 6.45 12.49 1.37
N LYS A 42 7.24 13.11 2.26
CA LYS A 42 8.51 12.54 2.75
C LYS A 42 8.36 11.55 3.90
N GLU A 43 7.23 11.59 4.58
CA GLU A 43 6.89 10.76 5.74
C GLU A 43 5.41 10.35 5.63
N PRO A 44 4.99 9.26 6.29
CA PRO A 44 3.59 8.89 6.32
C PRO A 44 2.71 10.03 6.85
N PRO A 45 1.57 10.34 6.21
CA PRO A 45 0.67 11.39 6.69
C PRO A 45 0.07 10.99 8.05
N ILE A 46 0.00 11.90 9.01
CA ILE A 46 -0.67 11.65 10.30
C ILE A 46 -2.13 12.08 10.17
N PRO A 47 -3.11 11.18 10.31
CA PRO A 47 -4.51 11.54 10.18
C PRO A 47 -4.99 12.35 11.39
N THR A 48 -6.06 13.11 11.19
CA THR A 48 -6.92 13.56 12.30
C THR A 48 -8.02 12.53 12.46
N ILE A 49 -8.17 12.03 13.68
CA ILE A 49 -9.26 11.15 14.06
C ILE A 49 -10.29 12.00 14.81
N THR A 50 -11.55 11.91 14.41
CA THR A 50 -12.66 12.55 15.10
C THR A 50 -13.60 11.48 15.61
N ILE A 51 -13.88 11.47 16.91
CA ILE A 51 -14.94 10.64 17.48
C ILE A 51 -15.97 11.58 18.11
N GLY A 52 -17.21 11.50 17.63
CA GLY A 52 -18.25 12.47 18.00
C GLY A 52 -17.87 13.89 17.54
N ASN A 53 -17.46 14.75 18.48
CA ASN A 53 -16.99 16.13 18.19
C ASN A 53 -15.58 16.41 18.74
N GLU A 54 -14.83 15.37 19.09
CA GLU A 54 -13.49 15.50 19.69
C GLU A 54 -12.42 15.03 18.70
N PRO A 55 -11.72 15.98 18.03
CA PRO A 55 -10.62 15.64 17.14
C PRO A 55 -9.32 15.41 17.93
N PHE A 56 -8.53 14.42 17.52
CA PHE A 56 -7.21 14.13 18.06
C PHE A 56 -6.28 13.53 16.99
N GLN A 57 -4.99 13.43 17.32
CA GLN A 57 -4.00 12.77 16.46
C GLN A 57 -3.54 11.47 17.12
N PRO A 58 -3.53 10.33 16.39
CA PRO A 58 -2.97 9.10 16.91
C PRO A 58 -1.44 9.19 16.96
N ALA A 59 -0.83 8.28 17.72
CA ALA A 59 0.62 8.12 17.68
C ALA A 59 1.03 7.37 16.40
N LEU A 60 2.05 7.88 15.71
CA LEU A 60 2.66 7.17 14.59
C LEU A 60 3.47 5.97 15.12
N GLY A 61 3.10 4.78 14.66
CA GLY A 61 3.76 3.52 14.96
C GLY A 61 4.88 3.19 13.97
N ALA A 62 5.12 1.90 13.76
CA ALA A 62 6.13 1.42 12.83
C ALA A 62 5.75 1.78 11.39
N TYR A 63 6.73 2.11 10.56
CA TYR A 63 6.49 2.43 9.17
C TYR A 63 7.71 2.13 8.28
N SER A 64 7.42 1.90 7.00
CA SER A 64 8.39 1.82 5.91
C SER A 64 7.94 2.80 4.84
N TRP A 65 8.77 3.78 4.48
CA TRP A 65 8.37 4.86 3.57
C TRP A 65 9.42 5.15 2.51
N GLY A 66 9.00 5.19 1.24
CA GLY A 66 9.83 5.44 0.07
C GLY A 66 9.62 6.84 -0.50
N VAL A 67 10.71 7.53 -0.81
CA VAL A 67 10.71 8.86 -1.42
C VAL A 67 11.56 8.83 -2.70
N GLU A 68 10.96 9.15 -3.84
CA GLU A 68 11.69 9.34 -5.11
C GLU A 68 12.45 10.67 -5.07
N ASN A 69 13.77 10.60 -5.23
CA ASN A 69 14.64 11.77 -5.29
C ASN A 69 14.65 12.37 -6.70
N SER A 70 15.12 13.61 -6.83
CA SER A 70 15.30 14.27 -8.14
C SER A 70 16.23 13.53 -9.10
N SER A 71 17.10 12.65 -8.59
CA SER A 71 17.97 11.75 -9.36
C SER A 71 17.25 10.51 -9.92
N GLY A 72 15.97 10.30 -9.60
CA GLY A 72 15.23 9.08 -9.96
C GLY A 72 15.57 7.86 -9.07
N THR A 73 16.34 8.04 -8.00
CA THR A 73 16.60 7.00 -6.99
C THR A 73 15.57 7.07 -5.88
N VAL A 74 15.16 5.93 -5.32
CA VAL A 74 14.27 5.87 -4.16
C VAL A 74 15.09 5.74 -2.88
N THR A 75 14.87 6.63 -1.92
CA THR A 75 15.34 6.47 -0.54
C THR A 75 14.22 5.84 0.27
N ARG A 76 14.50 4.77 1.01
CA ARG A 76 13.55 4.15 1.94
C ARG A 76 13.97 4.40 3.39
N THR A 77 13.04 4.88 4.18
CA THR A 77 13.14 5.02 5.64
C THR A 77 12.39 3.87 6.29
N GLU A 78 13.02 3.21 7.26
CA GLU A 78 12.41 2.16 8.07
C GLU A 78 12.45 2.62 9.53
N VAL A 79 11.29 2.63 10.18
CA VAL A 79 11.17 2.94 11.61
C VAL A 79 10.53 1.75 12.31
N ASP A 80 11.33 1.12 13.16
CA ASP A 80 10.88 0.08 14.07
C ASP A 80 10.62 0.70 15.46
N ILE A 81 9.49 0.34 16.05
CA ILE A 81 9.03 0.80 17.36
C ILE A 81 8.34 -0.36 18.06
N ALA A 82 8.22 -0.27 19.39
CA ALA A 82 7.51 -1.25 20.19
C ALA A 82 6.10 -1.52 19.62
N PRO A 83 5.56 -2.75 19.77
CA PRO A 83 4.24 -3.10 19.24
C PRO A 83 3.12 -2.30 19.94
N PRO A 84 1.92 -2.19 19.34
CA PRO A 84 0.84 -1.33 19.87
C PRO A 84 0.51 -1.53 21.36
N PRO A 85 0.45 -2.77 21.90
CA PRO A 85 0.23 -2.96 23.34
C PRO A 85 1.31 -2.35 24.25
N GLU A 86 2.56 -2.30 23.80
CA GLU A 86 3.66 -1.70 24.54
C GLU A 86 3.66 -0.17 24.41
N GLN A 87 3.31 0.36 23.23
CA GLN A 87 3.14 1.81 23.04
C GLN A 87 2.00 2.36 23.92
N ALA A 88 0.87 1.64 23.96
CA ALA A 88 -0.32 2.05 24.69
C ALA A 88 -0.11 2.21 26.21
N LYS A 89 0.89 1.55 26.81
CA LYS A 89 1.23 1.71 28.24
C LYS A 89 1.62 3.14 28.61
N HIS A 90 1.98 3.95 27.62
CA HIS A 90 2.42 5.33 27.78
C HIS A 90 1.42 6.34 27.18
N MET A 91 0.23 5.89 26.78
CA MET A 91 -0.82 6.72 26.18
C MET A 91 -1.96 6.96 27.17
N GLU A 92 -2.55 8.15 27.11
CA GLU A 92 -3.81 8.44 27.79
C GLU A 92 -4.98 7.88 26.97
N SER A 93 -6.01 7.36 27.65
CA SER A 93 -7.23 6.91 26.99
C SER A 93 -8.14 8.10 26.67
N ILE A 94 -8.78 8.03 25.51
CA ILE A 94 -9.77 8.99 25.06
C ILE A 94 -11.15 8.43 25.39
N ALA A 95 -11.89 9.11 26.26
CA ALA A 95 -13.22 8.68 26.67
C ALA A 95 -14.25 9.03 25.58
N VAL A 96 -14.99 8.04 25.10
CA VAL A 96 -15.95 8.19 24.00
C VAL A 96 -17.26 7.48 24.31
N ALA A 97 -18.37 7.89 23.69
CA ALA A 97 -19.65 7.19 23.81
C ALA A 97 -19.74 6.04 22.81
N GLY A 98 -20.48 4.97 23.15
CA GLY A 98 -20.68 3.85 22.24
C GLY A 98 -21.45 4.19 20.96
N GLU A 99 -22.24 5.26 21.00
CA GLU A 99 -22.99 5.80 19.86
C GLU A 99 -22.24 6.82 19.01
N ASP A 100 -21.02 7.20 19.38
CA ASP A 100 -20.23 8.15 18.60
C ASP A 100 -19.73 7.50 17.29
N ASP A 101 -19.69 8.30 16.23
CA ASP A 101 -19.12 7.90 14.94
C ASP A 101 -17.61 8.18 14.92
N LEU A 102 -16.85 7.27 14.31
CA LEU A 102 -15.41 7.42 14.05
C LEU A 102 -15.18 7.94 12.63
N GLU A 103 -14.53 9.09 12.51
CA GLU A 103 -14.07 9.66 11.24
C GLU A 103 -12.54 9.74 11.22
N ILE A 104 -11.94 9.44 10.06
CA ILE A 104 -10.50 9.47 9.83
C ILE A 104 -10.22 10.34 8.61
N ASP A 105 -9.49 11.44 8.80
CA ASP A 105 -9.14 12.39 7.75
C ASP A 105 -7.62 12.52 7.59
N PHE A 106 -7.10 12.24 6.39
CA PHE A 106 -5.70 12.44 6.02
C PHE A 106 -5.44 13.82 5.38
N GLY A 107 -6.43 14.71 5.42
CA GLY A 107 -6.38 16.07 4.93
C GLY A 107 -6.27 16.11 3.40
N SER A 108 -5.22 16.77 2.89
CA SER A 108 -5.02 16.94 1.44
C SER A 108 -4.33 15.75 0.76
N VAL A 109 -3.96 14.71 1.51
CA VAL A 109 -3.32 13.51 0.98
C VAL A 109 -4.39 12.43 0.75
N HIS A 110 -4.25 11.66 -0.32
CA HIS A 110 -5.17 10.54 -0.54
C HIS A 110 -5.10 9.52 0.61
N PRO A 111 -6.26 9.02 1.09
CA PRO A 111 -6.28 8.01 2.13
C PRO A 111 -5.65 6.70 1.63
N PRO A 112 -5.07 5.89 2.52
CA PRO A 112 -4.44 4.64 2.16
C PRO A 112 -5.47 3.64 1.61
N LYS A 113 -5.02 2.77 0.71
CA LYS A 113 -5.82 1.67 0.16
C LYS A 113 -4.92 0.45 -0.03
N PRO A 114 -5.06 -0.59 0.82
CA PRO A 114 -6.03 -0.75 1.91
C PRO A 114 -5.79 0.13 3.15
N MET A 115 -6.84 0.29 3.96
CA MET A 115 -6.77 0.80 5.33
C MET A 115 -7.44 -0.22 6.25
N ASP A 116 -6.65 -0.85 7.10
CA ASP A 116 -7.12 -1.89 8.00
C ASP A 116 -7.22 -1.37 9.43
N LEU A 117 -8.33 -1.67 10.10
CA LEU A 117 -8.52 -1.38 11.50
C LEU A 117 -8.32 -2.66 12.33
N HIS A 118 -7.51 -2.55 13.37
CA HIS A 118 -7.21 -3.64 14.28
C HIS A 118 -7.45 -3.22 15.72
N ILE A 119 -7.92 -4.17 16.52
CA ILE A 119 -8.04 -4.04 17.97
C ILE A 119 -7.04 -4.97 18.64
N TRP A 120 -6.43 -4.49 19.71
CA TRP A 120 -5.53 -5.27 20.53
C TRP A 120 -6.15 -5.59 21.88
N GLU A 121 -6.39 -6.87 22.14
CA GLU A 121 -6.94 -7.41 23.39
C GLU A 121 -6.07 -8.57 23.85
N ASP A 122 -5.68 -8.59 25.13
CA ASP A 122 -4.80 -9.62 25.72
C ASP A 122 -3.51 -9.88 24.91
N GLY A 123 -2.94 -8.81 24.33
CA GLY A 123 -1.75 -8.88 23.49
C GLY A 123 -1.96 -9.53 22.12
N LYS A 124 -3.21 -9.80 21.74
CA LYS A 124 -3.58 -10.35 20.42
C LYS A 124 -4.18 -9.27 19.55
N ARG A 125 -3.70 -9.22 18.31
CA ARG A 125 -4.23 -8.38 17.24
C ARG A 125 -5.44 -9.05 16.60
N ARG A 126 -6.56 -8.34 16.49
CA ARG A 126 -7.79 -8.77 15.82
C ARG A 126 -8.18 -7.75 14.75
N PHE A 127 -8.35 -8.20 13.52
CA PHE A 127 -8.90 -7.37 12.44
C PHE A 127 -10.38 -7.07 12.69
N VAL A 128 -10.80 -5.84 12.37
CA VAL A 128 -12.19 -5.40 12.36
C VAL A 128 -12.63 -5.29 10.90
N ASP A 129 -13.63 -6.08 10.54
CA ASP A 129 -14.19 -6.07 9.19
C ASP A 129 -15.21 -4.93 9.07
N GLY A 130 -15.03 -4.06 8.06
CA GLY A 130 -15.86 -2.88 7.85
C GLY A 130 -15.63 -1.76 8.88
N ASP A 131 -16.68 -1.01 9.17
CA ASP A 131 -16.63 0.13 10.08
C ASP A 131 -16.60 -0.33 11.55
N MET A 132 -15.77 0.32 12.37
CA MET A 132 -15.71 0.06 13.80
C MET A 132 -16.96 0.61 14.50
N ARG A 133 -17.74 -0.27 15.12
CA ARG A 133 -18.88 0.12 15.96
C ARG A 133 -18.43 0.24 17.42
N LEU A 134 -18.32 1.48 17.94
CA LEU A 134 -17.84 1.72 19.29
C LEU A 134 -18.68 0.99 20.36
N ALA A 135 -20.00 0.91 20.16
CA ALA A 135 -20.92 0.19 21.04
C ALA A 135 -20.50 -1.26 21.36
N ASP A 136 -19.79 -1.93 20.44
CA ASP A 136 -19.33 -3.32 20.63
C ASP A 136 -18.25 -3.43 21.73
N PHE A 137 -17.63 -2.31 22.10
CA PHE A 137 -16.58 -2.22 23.11
C PHE A 137 -17.01 -1.48 24.39
N LYS A 138 -18.31 -1.16 24.51
CA LYS A 138 -18.83 -0.48 25.70
C LYS A 138 -18.61 -1.34 26.95
N GLY A 139 -17.93 -0.78 27.95
CA GLY A 139 -17.68 -1.45 29.22
C GLY A 139 -16.59 -2.54 29.18
N THR A 140 -15.85 -2.69 28.07
CA THR A 140 -14.68 -3.58 28.01
C THR A 140 -13.43 -2.98 28.64
N GLY A 141 -13.49 -1.71 29.06
CA GLY A 141 -12.36 -0.95 29.58
C GLY A 141 -11.58 -0.25 28.47
N SER A 142 -10.28 -0.10 28.63
CA SER A 142 -9.42 0.53 27.62
C SER A 142 -9.24 -0.39 26.41
N VAL A 143 -9.49 0.14 25.22
CA VAL A 143 -9.39 -0.53 23.92
C VAL A 143 -8.23 0.08 23.17
N ILE A 144 -7.28 -0.74 22.75
CA ILE A 144 -6.13 -0.29 21.96
C ILE A 144 -6.50 -0.49 20.49
N VAL A 145 -6.51 0.61 19.74
CA VAL A 145 -6.84 0.63 18.31
C VAL A 145 -5.56 0.85 17.51
N GLU A 146 -5.39 0.07 16.44
CA GLU A 146 -4.35 0.24 15.45
C GLU A 146 -4.99 0.43 14.07
N LEU A 147 -4.67 1.54 13.41
CA LEU A 147 -4.93 1.74 11.98
C LEU A 147 -3.66 1.39 11.21
N TYR A 148 -3.78 0.53 10.20
CA TYR A 148 -2.69 0.18 9.32
C TYR A 148 -3.03 0.63 7.90
N GLY A 149 -2.24 1.56 7.36
CA GLY A 149 -2.45 2.13 6.04
C GLY A 149 -1.36 1.72 5.07
N GLU A 150 -1.75 1.37 3.85
CA GLU A 150 -0.85 1.17 2.72
C GLU A 150 -1.04 2.27 1.67
N TRP A 151 0.07 2.90 1.30
CA TRP A 151 0.21 3.85 0.20
C TRP A 151 1.16 3.28 -0.84
N HIS A 152 1.20 3.97 -1.98
CA HIS A 152 2.22 3.70 -2.99
C HIS A 152 3.65 3.92 -2.43
N GLU A 153 3.82 4.94 -1.59
CA GLU A 153 5.07 5.30 -0.92
C GLU A 153 5.53 4.22 0.06
N GLY A 154 4.62 3.48 0.68
CA GLY A 154 4.93 2.51 1.72
C GLY A 154 3.76 2.29 2.67
N HIS A 155 4.03 1.91 3.91
CA HIS A 155 3.00 1.62 4.90
C HIS A 155 3.31 2.25 6.24
N ALA A 156 2.27 2.50 7.03
CA ALA A 156 2.39 3.00 8.39
C ALA A 156 1.28 2.47 9.31
N SER A 157 1.64 2.27 10.57
CA SER A 157 0.73 1.96 11.67
C SER A 157 0.45 3.22 12.49
N TYR A 158 -0.76 3.39 13.00
CA TYR A 158 -1.16 4.48 13.89
C TYR A 158 -1.91 3.90 15.09
N VAL A 159 -1.53 4.30 16.30
CA VAL A 159 -2.02 3.70 17.54
C VAL A 159 -2.66 4.75 18.44
N PHE A 160 -3.80 4.41 19.04
CA PHE A 160 -4.47 5.20 20.05
C PHE A 160 -5.29 4.32 21.00
N VAL A 161 -5.67 4.86 22.16
CA VAL A 161 -6.40 4.14 23.20
C VAL A 161 -7.74 4.80 23.45
N LEU A 162 -8.82 4.03 23.40
CA LEU A 162 -10.18 4.46 23.68
C LEU A 162 -10.67 3.89 25.01
N GLU A 163 -11.53 4.61 25.71
CA GLU A 163 -12.34 4.11 26.81
C GLU A 163 -13.81 4.34 26.46
N VAL A 164 -14.50 3.28 26.02
CA VAL A 164 -15.88 3.41 25.53
C VAL A 164 -16.88 3.26 26.67
N ARG A 165 -17.72 4.29 26.86
CA ARG A 165 -18.67 4.43 27.98
C ARG A 165 -20.12 4.18 27.61
#